data_AF-A0AB39QXC4-F1
#
_entry.id   AF-A0AB39QXC4-F1
#
_cell.length_a   1.000
_cell.length_b   1.000
_cell.length_c   1.000
_cell.angle_alpha   90.00
_cell.angle_beta   90.00
_cell.angle_gamma   90.00
#
_symmetry.space_group_name_H-M   'P 1'
#
loop_
_entity.id
_entity.type
_entity.pdbx_description
1 polymer ?
#
loop_
_entity_poly.entity_id
_entity_poly.type
_entity_poly.pdbx_seq_one_letter_code
_entity_poly.pdbx_strand_id
1 'polypeptide(L)'
;MPRSRAALHAVLGGWGVGRDVLESAELVLSELVTNALRVPVPSDRQVGVRIVRLPADGLLRLEVSDAGPGTPEVRAPGEEETGGRGLLLVEAMAHRWGVEERAGGIGKTVWAELKAPDIVAEPVGREVAAAIVRPGQRVRVRGEWRGVRTVRVEPYATGGLAVVLGLDEGPALRVPAAEPLVVRDGGPL
;
A
#
# COMPACT_ATOMS: atom_id res chain seq x y z
N MET A 1 10.64 -16.50 8.33
CA MET A 1 11.44 -15.51 7.59
C MET A 1 11.35 -15.61 6.07
N PRO A 2 11.43 -16.78 5.40
CA PRO A 2 11.39 -16.82 3.93
C PRO A 2 10.10 -16.26 3.32
N ARG A 3 8.94 -16.54 3.95
CA ARG A 3 7.63 -16.08 3.46
C ARG A 3 7.39 -14.57 3.61
N SER A 4 7.80 -13.97 4.73
CA SER A 4 7.65 -12.52 4.96
C SER A 4 8.54 -11.72 4.00
N ARG A 5 9.76 -12.21 3.75
CA ARG A 5 10.68 -11.65 2.75
C ARG A 5 10.10 -11.72 1.33
N ALA A 6 9.65 -12.89 0.91
CA ALA A 6 9.06 -13.05 -0.43
C ALA A 6 7.81 -12.17 -0.63
N ALA A 7 6.95 -12.06 0.39
CA ALA A 7 5.77 -11.21 0.34
C ALA A 7 6.15 -9.71 0.23
N LEU A 8 7.15 -9.27 0.99
CA LEU A 8 7.65 -7.89 0.92
C LEU A 8 8.18 -7.55 -0.48
N HIS A 9 9.04 -8.42 -1.04
CA HIS A 9 9.58 -8.22 -2.39
C HIS A 9 8.48 -8.18 -3.45
N ALA A 10 7.49 -9.07 -3.38
CA ALA A 10 6.39 -9.06 -4.33
C ALA A 10 5.55 -7.78 -4.24
N VAL A 11 5.25 -7.31 -3.02
CA VAL A 11 4.46 -6.09 -2.79
C VAL A 11 5.23 -4.84 -3.24
N LEU A 12 6.48 -4.68 -2.80
CA LEU A 12 7.28 -3.50 -3.10
C LEU A 12 7.71 -3.45 -4.57
N GLY A 13 7.98 -4.61 -5.18
CA GLY A 13 8.21 -4.71 -6.62
C GLY A 13 6.98 -4.28 -7.43
N GLY A 14 5.77 -4.67 -6.99
CA GLY A 14 4.51 -4.21 -7.60
C GLY A 14 4.25 -2.71 -7.42
N TRP A 15 4.85 -2.08 -6.41
CA TRP A 15 4.74 -0.63 -6.15
C TRP A 15 5.85 0.19 -6.80
N GLY A 16 6.85 -0.45 -7.43
CA GLY A 16 7.96 0.25 -8.06
C GLY A 16 8.89 0.95 -7.07
N VAL A 17 8.95 0.46 -5.82
CA VAL A 17 9.78 1.05 -4.77
C VAL A 17 11.26 0.79 -5.04
N GLY A 18 12.10 1.81 -4.88
CA GLY A 18 13.53 1.73 -5.09
C GLY A 18 14.25 0.72 -4.20
N ARG A 19 15.40 0.25 -4.68
CA ARG A 19 16.20 -0.82 -4.05
C ARG A 19 16.60 -0.49 -2.61
N ASP A 20 17.00 0.75 -2.33
CA ASP A 20 17.47 1.16 -1.00
C ASP A 20 16.34 1.10 0.05
N VAL A 21 15.11 1.46 -0.34
CA VAL A 21 13.93 1.37 0.51
C VAL A 21 13.54 -0.09 0.72
N LEU A 22 13.65 -0.94 -0.31
CA LEU A 22 13.40 -2.37 -0.20
C LEU A 22 14.37 -3.05 0.78
N GLU A 23 15.67 -2.76 0.69
CA GLU A 23 16.69 -3.30 1.62
C GLU A 23 16.42 -2.83 3.06
N SER A 24 16.07 -1.56 3.23
CA SER A 24 15.71 -1.00 4.54
C SER A 24 14.46 -1.66 5.13
N ALA A 25 13.42 -1.82 4.31
CA ALA A 25 12.17 -2.46 4.70
C ALA A 25 12.36 -3.93 5.08
N GLU A 26 13.23 -4.63 4.35
CA GLU A 26 13.52 -6.04 4.59
C GLU A 26 14.21 -6.25 5.95
N LEU A 27 15.15 -5.37 6.29
CA LEU A 27 15.87 -5.44 7.55
C LEU A 27 14.95 -5.11 8.73
N VAL A 28 14.21 -3.99 8.64
CA VAL A 28 13.23 -3.58 9.65
C VAL A 28 12.17 -4.65 9.86
N LEU A 29 11.59 -5.20 8.79
CA LEU A 29 10.59 -6.27 8.89
C LEU A 29 11.18 -7.54 9.54
N SER A 30 12.44 -7.87 9.25
CA SER A 30 13.11 -9.04 9.84
C SER A 30 13.28 -8.87 11.35
N GLU A 31 13.67 -7.68 11.82
CA GLU A 31 13.78 -7.39 13.25
C GLU A 31 12.41 -7.41 13.95
N LEU A 32 11.40 -6.77 13.37
CA LEU A 32 10.04 -6.77 13.94
C LEU A 32 9.46 -8.19 14.04
N VAL A 33 9.59 -9.01 12.99
CA VAL A 33 9.11 -10.40 13.03
C VAL A 33 9.93 -11.24 14.00
N THR A 34 11.24 -11.02 14.10
CA THR A 34 12.10 -11.75 15.06
C THR A 34 11.68 -11.43 16.49
N ASN A 35 11.41 -10.17 16.80
CA ASN A 35 10.91 -9.76 18.10
C ASN A 35 9.54 -10.38 18.41
N ALA A 36 8.61 -10.34 17.46
CA ALA A 36 7.29 -10.94 17.61
C ALA A 36 7.34 -12.45 17.88
N LEU A 37 8.23 -13.19 17.21
CA LEU A 37 8.39 -14.64 17.39
C LEU A 37 9.05 -15.04 18.71
N ARG A 38 9.76 -14.12 19.38
CA ARG A 38 10.36 -14.37 20.70
C ARG A 38 9.34 -14.27 21.84
N VAL A 39 8.18 -13.68 21.58
CA VAL A 39 7.14 -13.50 22.60
C VAL A 39 6.44 -14.84 22.84
N PRO A 40 6.43 -15.36 24.08
CA PRO A 40 5.73 -16.61 24.38
C PRO A 40 4.22 -16.44 24.18
N VAL A 41 3.66 -17.20 23.25
CA VAL A 41 2.21 -17.23 22.97
C VAL A 41 1.75 -18.68 22.77
N PRO A 42 0.47 -18.99 23.01
CA PRO A 42 -0.10 -20.30 22.67
C PRO A 42 0.16 -20.66 21.19
N SER A 43 0.40 -21.94 20.91
CA SER A 43 0.81 -22.43 19.59
C SER A 43 -0.22 -22.25 18.47
N ASP A 44 -1.48 -21.97 18.82
CA ASP A 44 -2.57 -21.64 17.89
C ASP A 44 -2.57 -20.16 17.47
N ARG A 45 -1.67 -19.34 18.03
CA ARG A 45 -1.55 -17.91 17.70
C ARG A 45 -0.46 -17.67 16.67
N GLN A 46 -0.79 -16.86 15.67
CA GLN A 46 0.08 -16.54 14.55
C GLN A 46 0.55 -15.08 14.60
N VAL A 47 1.77 -14.85 14.11
CA VAL A 47 2.31 -13.52 13.82
C VAL A 47 1.73 -13.04 12.49
N GLY A 48 1.07 -11.89 12.50
CA GLY A 48 0.55 -11.22 11.31
C GLY A 48 1.53 -10.18 10.79
N VAL A 49 1.61 -10.01 9.47
CA VAL A 49 2.38 -8.94 8.82
C VAL A 49 1.45 -8.14 7.92
N ARG A 50 1.51 -6.81 8.01
CA ARG A 50 0.80 -5.89 7.13
C ARG A 50 1.78 -4.87 6.55
N ILE A 51 1.65 -4.63 5.25
CA ILE A 51 2.47 -3.66 4.50
C ILE A 51 1.51 -2.63 3.93
N VAL A 52 1.75 -1.36 4.24
CA VAL A 52 0.82 -0.26 3.94
C VAL A 52 1.58 0.84 3.23
N ARG A 53 1.08 1.25 2.07
CA ARG A 53 1.52 2.49 1.42
C ARG A 53 0.82 3.68 2.09
N LEU A 54 1.57 4.72 2.43
CA LEU A 54 1.08 6.00 2.97
C LEU A 54 1.52 7.12 2.00
N PRO A 55 0.82 7.25 0.86
CA PRO A 55 1.37 7.98 -0.28
C PRO A 55 1.26 9.50 -0.14
N ALA A 56 0.35 9.99 0.72
CA ALA A 56 0.25 11.41 1.05
C ALA A 56 1.50 11.93 1.77
N ASP A 57 2.17 11.04 2.52
CA ASP A 57 3.34 11.35 3.34
C ASP A 57 4.65 10.83 2.71
N GLY A 58 4.56 10.08 1.61
CA GLY A 58 5.71 9.40 0.99
C GLY A 58 6.32 8.34 1.92
N LEU A 59 5.48 7.60 2.64
CA LEU A 59 5.91 6.62 3.64
C LEU A 59 5.46 5.19 3.30
N LEU A 60 6.28 4.23 3.73
CA LEU A 60 5.98 2.80 3.78
C LEU A 60 5.79 2.40 5.25
N ARG A 61 4.60 1.92 5.63
CA ARG A 61 4.37 1.39 6.98
C ARG A 61 4.39 -0.13 6.99
N LEU A 62 5.24 -0.67 7.85
CA LEU A 62 5.38 -2.09 8.14
C LEU A 62 4.77 -2.36 9.51
N GLU A 63 3.91 -3.36 9.61
CA GLU A 63 3.29 -3.74 10.87
C GLU A 63 3.43 -5.22 11.12
N VAL A 64 3.75 -5.56 12.36
CA VAL A 64 3.85 -6.93 12.84
C VAL A 64 2.99 -7.07 14.09
N SER A 65 2.03 -7.99 14.03
CA SER A 65 1.09 -8.24 15.11
C SER A 65 1.35 -9.60 15.74
N ASP A 66 1.47 -9.65 17.07
CA ASP A 66 1.55 -10.89 17.84
C ASP A 66 0.42 -10.95 18.88
N ALA A 67 0.29 -12.09 19.57
CA ALA A 67 -0.76 -12.30 20.58
C ALA A 67 -0.27 -12.13 22.02
N GLY A 68 0.98 -11.71 22.21
CA GLY A 68 1.56 -11.56 23.53
C GLY A 68 1.37 -10.15 24.10
N PRO A 69 1.33 -10.04 25.44
CA PRO A 69 1.15 -8.76 26.12
C PRO A 69 2.40 -7.87 26.04
N GLY A 70 2.25 -6.63 26.53
CA GLY A 70 3.36 -5.70 26.79
C GLY A 70 3.78 -4.85 25.60
N THR A 71 4.89 -4.13 25.77
CA THR A 71 5.54 -3.32 24.73
C THR A 71 6.95 -3.88 24.50
N PRO A 72 7.45 -3.94 23.25
CA PRO A 72 8.85 -4.22 23.01
C PRO A 72 9.71 -3.15 23.70
N GLU A 73 10.66 -3.57 24.53
CA GLU A 73 11.58 -2.65 25.19
C GLU A 73 12.80 -2.42 24.30
N VAL A 74 13.08 -1.14 23.99
CA VAL A 74 14.37 -0.76 23.42
C VAL A 74 15.42 -0.94 24.51
N ARG A 75 16.25 -1.99 24.40
CA ARG A 75 17.36 -2.20 25.32
C ARG A 75 18.68 -1.97 24.59
N ALA A 76 19.54 -1.15 25.18
CA ALA A 76 20.94 -1.15 24.82
C ALA A 76 21.52 -2.51 25.25
N PRO A 77 22.12 -3.30 24.33
CA PRO A 77 22.72 -4.58 24.72
C PRO A 77 23.87 -4.34 25.69
N GLY A 78 23.99 -5.20 26.71
CA GLY A 78 25.24 -5.33 27.47
C GLY A 78 26.37 -5.85 26.56
N GLU A 79 27.62 -5.64 26.95
CA GLU A 79 28.82 -5.96 26.12
C GLU A 79 28.87 -7.42 25.64
N GLU A 80 28.18 -8.35 26.32
CA GLU A 80 28.14 -9.78 26.00
C GLU A 80 26.78 -10.27 25.44
N GLU A 81 25.77 -9.41 25.33
CA GLU A 81 24.44 -9.80 24.85
C GLU A 81 24.32 -9.72 23.32
N THR A 82 24.03 -10.86 22.68
CA THR A 82 23.75 -10.93 21.22
C THR A 82 22.32 -10.50 20.87
N GLY A 83 21.45 -10.26 21.87
CA GLY A 83 20.06 -9.80 21.70
C GLY A 83 19.88 -8.37 22.20
N GLY A 84 19.02 -7.57 21.55
CA GLY A 84 18.70 -6.19 21.96
C GLY A 84 18.97 -5.12 20.89
N ARG A 85 19.79 -5.44 19.87
CA ARG A 85 20.09 -4.51 18.77
C ARG A 85 18.95 -4.32 17.77
N GLY A 86 17.98 -5.23 17.73
CA GLY A 86 16.93 -5.22 16.72
C GLY A 86 16.08 -3.95 16.73
N LEU A 87 15.66 -3.49 17.90
CA LEU A 87 14.92 -2.23 18.00
C LEU A 87 15.80 -1.00 17.82
N LEU A 88 17.10 -1.07 18.15
CA LEU A 88 18.04 0.02 17.82
C LEU A 88 18.18 0.19 16.31
N LEU A 89 18.15 -0.90 15.56
CA LEU A 89 18.13 -0.87 14.10
C LEU A 89 16.83 -0.26 13.57
N VAL A 90 15.69 -0.66 14.14
CA VAL A 90 14.39 -0.08 13.79
C VAL A 90 14.38 1.42 14.10
N GLU A 91 14.85 1.83 15.28
CA GLU A 91 14.98 3.24 15.69
C GLU A 91 15.85 4.04 14.72
N ALA A 92 16.99 3.49 14.30
CA ALA A 92 17.92 4.17 13.40
C ALA A 92 17.40 4.31 11.96
N MET A 93 16.57 3.37 11.50
CA MET A 93 16.13 3.30 10.10
C MET A 93 14.71 3.85 9.89
N ALA A 94 13.85 3.75 10.90
CA ALA A 94 12.49 4.25 10.82
C ALA A 94 12.45 5.78 10.84
N HIS A 95 11.57 6.35 10.03
CA HIS A 95 11.14 7.73 10.22
C HIS A 95 10.47 7.91 11.58
N ARG A 96 9.65 6.94 11.96
CA ARG A 96 9.05 6.77 13.29
C ARG A 96 8.55 5.33 13.42
N TRP A 97 8.43 4.86 14.65
CA TRP A 97 7.88 3.54 14.95
C TRP A 97 7.11 3.60 16.27
N GLY A 98 6.34 2.57 16.57
CA GLY A 98 5.56 2.52 17.79
C GLY A 98 4.86 1.19 18.01
N VAL A 99 4.00 1.19 19.02
CA VAL A 99 3.23 0.03 19.46
C VAL A 99 1.78 0.45 19.65
N GLU A 100 0.86 -0.33 19.12
CA GLU A 100 -0.58 -0.15 19.26
C GLU A 100 -1.22 -1.45 19.74
N GLU A 101 -2.40 -1.36 20.35
CA GLU A 101 -3.20 -2.55 20.62
C GLU A 101 -3.61 -3.21 19.30
N ARG A 102 -3.58 -4.54 19.27
CA ARG A 102 -3.97 -5.28 18.07
C ARG A 102 -5.44 -5.01 17.74
N ALA A 103 -5.70 -4.46 16.56
CA ALA A 103 -7.07 -4.26 16.09
C ALA A 103 -7.86 -5.58 16.09
N GLY A 104 -9.00 -5.60 16.77
CA GLY A 104 -9.93 -6.74 16.78
C GLY A 104 -9.53 -7.93 17.66
N GLY A 105 -8.64 -7.77 18.64
CA GLY A 105 -8.38 -8.86 19.60
C GLY A 105 -7.20 -8.66 20.55
N ILE A 106 -6.72 -9.78 21.11
CA ILE A 106 -5.63 -9.82 22.09
C ILE A 106 -4.27 -9.67 21.40
N GLY A 107 -3.41 -8.87 22.02
CA GLY A 107 -2.01 -8.71 21.65
C GLY A 107 -1.68 -7.29 21.24
N LYS A 108 -0.59 -7.14 20.50
CA LYS A 108 -0.06 -5.85 20.08
C LYS A 108 0.32 -5.86 18.61
N THR A 109 0.41 -4.66 18.06
CA THR A 109 0.96 -4.37 16.75
C THR A 109 2.14 -3.45 16.91
N VAL A 110 3.33 -3.92 16.55
CA VAL A 110 4.53 -3.10 16.44
C VAL A 110 4.63 -2.62 15.01
N TRP A 111 4.79 -1.32 14.80
CA TRP A 111 4.81 -0.72 13.49
C TRP A 111 6.03 0.17 13.31
N ALA A 112 6.52 0.26 12.07
CA ALA A 112 7.59 1.17 11.68
C ALA A 112 7.25 1.81 10.32
N GLU A 113 7.50 3.10 10.22
CA GLU A 113 7.31 3.87 8.99
C GLU A 113 8.67 4.25 8.40
N LEU A 114 8.87 3.97 7.12
CA LEU A 114 10.09 4.26 6.38
C LEU A 114 9.81 5.34 5.34
N LYS A 115 10.78 6.22 5.11
CA LYS A 115 10.74 7.13 3.97
C LYS A 115 10.80 6.32 2.69
N ALA A 116 9.80 6.53 1.84
CA ALA A 116 9.66 5.83 0.57
C ALA A 116 9.16 6.85 -0.47
N PRO A 117 10.04 7.73 -0.97
CA PRO A 117 9.65 8.81 -1.89
C PRO A 117 9.04 8.28 -3.20
N ASP A 118 9.38 7.04 -3.58
CA ASP A 118 8.82 6.36 -4.75
C ASP A 118 7.36 5.89 -4.52
N ILE A 119 6.92 5.83 -3.25
CA ILE A 119 5.50 5.65 -2.90
C ILE A 119 4.81 7.00 -3.05
N VAL A 120 4.57 7.36 -4.30
CA VAL A 120 3.70 8.48 -4.65
C VAL A 120 2.25 8.05 -4.53
N ALA A 121 1.37 8.98 -4.15
CA ALA A 121 -0.05 8.77 -4.32
C ALA A 121 -0.30 8.40 -5.78
N GLU A 122 -0.90 7.23 -6.00
CA GLU A 122 -1.63 7.06 -7.25
C GLU A 122 -2.56 8.28 -7.32
N PRO A 123 -2.44 9.13 -8.36
CA PRO A 123 -3.19 10.36 -8.41
C PRO A 123 -4.66 10.00 -8.23
N VAL A 124 -5.22 10.46 -7.11
CA VAL A 124 -6.59 10.14 -6.72
C VAL A 124 -7.45 10.75 -7.80
N GLY A 125 -8.02 9.89 -8.66
CA GLY A 125 -8.95 10.36 -9.65
C GLY A 125 -10.19 10.93 -8.95
N ARG A 126 -10.75 11.98 -9.52
CA ARG A 126 -12.08 12.46 -9.14
C ARG A 126 -13.14 11.54 -9.75
N GLU A 127 -14.15 11.18 -8.96
CA GLU A 127 -15.31 10.48 -9.47
C GLU A 127 -16.23 11.46 -10.20
N VAL A 128 -16.57 11.15 -11.45
CA VAL A 128 -17.40 12.01 -12.30
C VAL A 128 -18.37 11.15 -13.10
N ALA A 129 -19.55 11.68 -13.39
CA ALA A 129 -20.45 11.03 -14.34
C ALA A 129 -19.78 10.88 -15.71
N ALA A 130 -19.95 9.74 -16.37
CA ALA A 130 -19.37 9.44 -17.67
C ALA A 130 -19.63 10.54 -18.71
N ALA A 131 -20.78 11.21 -18.65
CA ALA A 131 -21.15 12.32 -19.53
C ALA A 131 -20.23 13.55 -19.45
N ILE A 132 -19.47 13.70 -18.36
CA ILE A 132 -18.60 14.84 -18.10
C ILE A 132 -17.15 14.56 -18.55
N VAL A 133 -16.81 13.31 -18.87
CA VAL A 133 -15.47 12.91 -19.33
C VAL A 133 -15.14 13.60 -20.65
N ARG A 134 -13.91 14.10 -20.78
CA ARG A 134 -13.41 14.80 -21.97
C ARG A 134 -12.22 14.05 -22.59
N PRO A 135 -12.00 14.17 -23.92
CA PRO A 135 -10.75 13.77 -24.54
C PRO A 135 -9.55 14.43 -23.84
N GLY A 136 -8.44 13.70 -23.76
CA GLY A 136 -7.24 14.12 -23.03
C GLY A 136 -7.26 13.81 -21.53
N GLN A 137 -8.40 13.40 -20.96
CA GLN A 137 -8.45 12.87 -19.60
C GLN A 137 -8.08 11.38 -19.58
N ARG A 138 -7.80 10.85 -18.39
CA ARG A 138 -7.60 9.41 -18.18
C ARG A 138 -8.71 8.87 -17.28
N VAL A 139 -9.24 7.70 -17.62
CA VAL A 139 -10.26 6.97 -16.85
C VAL A 139 -9.68 5.68 -16.27
N ARG A 140 -10.15 5.28 -15.08
CA ARG A 140 -9.80 4.00 -14.48
C ARG A 140 -10.68 2.89 -15.05
N VAL A 141 -10.10 1.97 -15.81
CA VAL A 141 -10.78 0.82 -16.43
C VAL A 141 -10.14 -0.45 -15.93
N ARG A 142 -10.89 -1.30 -15.22
CA ARG A 142 -10.40 -2.59 -14.66
C ARG A 142 -9.10 -2.46 -13.85
N GLY A 143 -8.94 -1.37 -13.11
CA GLY A 143 -7.71 -1.14 -12.35
C GLY A 143 -6.51 -0.74 -13.19
N GLU A 144 -6.72 -0.23 -14.41
CA GLU A 144 -5.69 0.44 -15.23
C GLU A 144 -6.13 1.83 -15.68
N TRP A 145 -5.17 2.75 -15.86
CA TRP A 145 -5.46 4.11 -16.30
C TRP A 145 -5.36 4.21 -17.82
N ARG A 146 -6.47 4.46 -18.49
CA ARG A 146 -6.54 4.59 -19.95
C ARG A 146 -6.80 6.02 -20.37
N GLY A 147 -6.03 6.52 -21.32
CA GLY A 147 -6.23 7.82 -21.94
C GLY A 147 -7.50 7.82 -22.80
N VAL A 148 -8.32 8.84 -22.65
CA VAL A 148 -9.53 9.04 -23.44
C VAL A 148 -9.16 9.83 -24.69
N ARG A 149 -9.22 9.18 -25.86
CA ARG A 149 -8.98 9.83 -27.17
C ARG A 149 -10.24 10.47 -27.73
N THR A 150 -11.39 9.80 -27.57
CA THR A 150 -12.67 10.29 -28.09
C THR A 150 -13.79 10.02 -27.09
N VAL A 151 -14.81 10.87 -27.11
CA VAL A 151 -16.02 10.74 -26.30
C VAL A 151 -17.21 10.93 -27.24
N ARG A 152 -18.13 9.97 -27.25
CA ARG A 152 -19.39 10.05 -28.00
C ARG A 152 -20.55 9.75 -27.08
N VAL A 153 -21.68 10.39 -27.33
CA VAL A 153 -22.93 10.12 -26.63
C VAL A 153 -23.88 9.44 -27.61
N GLU A 154 -24.42 8.30 -27.22
CA GLU A 154 -25.31 7.47 -28.03
C GLU A 154 -26.58 7.13 -27.26
N PRO A 155 -27.77 7.13 -27.87
CA PRO A 155 -28.98 6.69 -27.18
C PRO A 155 -28.98 5.17 -26.95
N TYR A 156 -29.56 4.71 -25.85
CA TYR A 156 -29.92 3.30 -25.68
C TYR A 156 -31.22 2.99 -26.42
N ALA A 157 -31.32 1.77 -26.96
CA ALA A 157 -32.55 1.26 -27.55
C ALA A 157 -33.72 1.23 -26.54
N THR A 158 -33.41 1.07 -25.25
CA THR A 158 -34.36 1.04 -24.13
C THR A 158 -34.66 2.42 -23.54
N GLY A 159 -34.13 3.50 -24.13
CA GLY A 159 -34.17 4.85 -23.57
C GLY A 159 -32.98 5.16 -22.65
N GLY A 160 -32.60 6.43 -22.58
CA GLY A 160 -31.40 6.92 -21.87
C GLY A 160 -30.19 7.12 -22.79
N LEU A 161 -29.10 7.64 -22.22
CA LEU A 161 -27.85 7.93 -22.95
C LEU A 161 -26.71 7.03 -22.47
N ALA A 162 -25.95 6.50 -23.42
CA ALA A 162 -24.67 5.85 -23.23
C ALA A 162 -23.55 6.81 -23.61
N VAL A 163 -22.42 6.71 -22.91
CA VAL A 163 -21.17 7.35 -23.29
C VAL A 163 -20.23 6.27 -23.80
N VAL A 164 -19.68 6.48 -24.99
CA VAL A 164 -18.68 5.63 -25.62
C VAL A 164 -17.34 6.37 -25.60
N LEU A 165 -16.41 5.88 -24.79
CA LEU A 165 -15.05 6.40 -24.67
C LEU A 165 -14.12 5.58 -25.55
N GLY A 166 -13.56 6.19 -26.59
CA GLY A 166 -12.45 5.60 -27.34
C GLY A 166 -11.16 5.77 -26.55
N LEU A 167 -10.57 4.65 -26.13
CA LEU A 167 -9.38 4.63 -25.28
C LEU A 167 -8.08 4.62 -26.11
N ASP A 168 -6.97 4.94 -25.47
CA ASP A 168 -5.64 4.85 -26.05
C ASP A 168 -5.21 3.42 -26.36
N GLU A 169 -5.57 2.51 -25.46
CA GLU A 169 -5.32 1.09 -25.54
C GLU A 169 -6.59 0.28 -25.24
N GLY A 170 -6.79 -0.80 -26.01
CA GLY A 170 -7.90 -1.72 -25.81
C GLY A 170 -9.22 -1.26 -26.44
N PRO A 171 -10.32 -1.97 -26.15
CA PRO A 171 -11.63 -1.68 -26.71
C PRO A 171 -12.21 -0.38 -26.15
N ALA A 172 -13.12 0.24 -26.90
CA ALA A 172 -13.88 1.38 -26.40
C ALA A 172 -14.71 0.98 -25.16
N LEU A 173 -14.78 1.88 -24.18
CA LEU A 173 -15.61 1.70 -23.00
C LEU A 173 -16.99 2.29 -23.25
N ARG A 174 -18.04 1.47 -23.19
CA ARG A 174 -19.43 1.89 -23.30
C ARG A 174 -20.12 1.75 -21.95
N VAL A 175 -20.57 2.87 -21.39
CA VAL A 175 -21.22 2.92 -20.07
C VAL A 175 -22.44 3.86 -20.08
N PRO A 176 -23.39 3.72 -19.15
CA PRO A 176 -24.44 4.71 -18.96
C PRO A 176 -23.88 6.12 -18.71
N ALA A 177 -24.57 7.16 -19.18
CA ALA A 177 -24.11 8.55 -19.03
C ALA A 177 -23.94 9.00 -17.57
N ALA A 178 -24.74 8.42 -16.66
CA ALA A 178 -24.67 8.68 -15.22
C ALA A 178 -23.68 7.77 -14.47
N GLU A 179 -23.04 6.81 -15.15
CA GLU A 179 -22.10 5.89 -14.52
C GLU A 179 -20.93 6.68 -13.91
N PRO A 180 -20.63 6.49 -12.62
CA PRO A 180 -19.48 7.13 -12.01
C PRO A 180 -18.18 6.51 -12.53
N LEU A 181 -17.29 7.36 -13.05
CA LEU A 181 -15.96 6.97 -13.48
C LEU A 181 -14.91 7.74 -12.70
N VAL A 182 -13.86 7.04 -12.29
CA VAL A 182 -12.68 7.66 -11.66
C VAL A 182 -11.80 8.25 -12.76
N VAL A 183 -11.65 9.58 -12.75
CA VAL A 183 -11.01 10.38 -13.80
C VAL A 183 -9.87 11.19 -13.23
N ARG A 184 -8.79 11.32 -14.00
CA ARG A 184 -7.75 12.33 -13.77
C ARG A 184 -7.44 13.07 -15.06
N ASP A 185 -6.90 14.27 -14.94
CA ASP A 185 -6.42 14.99 -16.11
C ASP A 185 -5.19 14.27 -16.70
N GLY A 186 -5.07 14.29 -18.03
CA GLY A 186 -3.89 13.77 -18.70
C GLY A 186 -2.72 14.72 -18.50
N GLY A 187 -1.56 14.19 -18.11
CA GLY A 187 -0.30 14.94 -18.16
C GLY A 187 0.05 15.34 -19.61
N PRO A 188 0.99 16.27 -19.81
CA PRO A 188 1.31 16.77 -21.14
C PRO A 188 1.75 15.63 -22.08
N LEU A 189 1.29 15.73 -23.33
CA LEU A 189 1.61 14.84 -24.46
C LEU A 189 3.11 14.79 -24.75
#